data_AF-A0A0C1VAB5-F1
#
_entry.id   AF-A0A0C1VAB5-F1
#
_cell.length_a   1.000
_cell.length_b   1.000
_cell.length_c   1.000
_cell.angle_alpha   90.00
_cell.angle_beta   90.00
_cell.angle_gamma   90.00
#
_symmetry.space_group_name_H-M   'P 1'
#
loop_
_entity.id
_entity.type
_entity.pdbx_description
1 polymer ?
#
loop_
_entity_poly.entity_id
_entity_poly.type
_entity_poly.pdbx_seq_one_letter_code
_entity_poly.pdbx_strand_id
1 'polypeptide(L)' 'MGIQERVEATAKNLEGKAREAVGEATGDQSTKAEGKAQQGEAKVEHAKEDVKDQAKKAID' A
#
# COMPACT_ATOMS: atom_id res chain seq x y z
N MET A 1 -8.12 -10.21 -6.57
CA MET A 1 -8.23 -9.91 -5.13
C MET A 1 -9.57 -10.32 -4.51
N GLY A 2 -9.51 -11.04 -3.38
CA GLY A 2 -10.65 -11.30 -2.51
C GLY A 2 -11.05 -10.10 -1.63
N ILE A 3 -12.14 -10.21 -0.87
CA ILE A 3 -12.64 -9.14 0.02
C ILE A 3 -11.64 -8.85 1.17
N GLN A 4 -11.06 -9.89 1.76
CA GLN A 4 -10.05 -9.75 2.83
C GLN A 4 -8.81 -8.99 2.37
N GLU A 5 -8.32 -9.28 1.17
CA GLU A 5 -7.15 -8.62 0.59
C GLU A 5 -7.39 -7.12 0.36
N ARG A 6 -8.60 -6.74 -0.09
CA ARG A 6 -8.99 -5.34 -0.21
C ARG A 6 -9.07 -4.61 1.13
N VAL A 7 -9.55 -5.28 2.17
CA VAL A 7 -9.60 -4.71 3.52
C VAL A 7 -8.18 -4.50 4.07
N GLU A 8 -7.30 -5.48 3.91
CA GLU A 8 -5.91 -5.39 4.36
C GLU A 8 -5.15 -4.27 3.61
N ALA A 9 -5.33 -4.17 2.29
CA ALA A 9 -4.76 -3.10 1.47
C ALA A 9 -5.25 -1.71 1.91
N THR A 10 -6.52 -1.59 2.28
CA THR A 10 -7.11 -0.34 2.79
C THR A 10 -6.54 -0.01 4.17
N ALA A 11 -6.39 -0.99 5.04
CA ALA A 11 -5.79 -0.83 6.36
C ALA A 11 -4.33 -0.36 6.27
N LYS A 12 -3.52 -1.00 5.42
CA LYS A 12 -2.12 -0.58 5.15
C LYS A 12 -2.02 0.84 4.61
N ASN A 13 -2.91 1.25 3.70
CA ASN A 13 -2.96 2.62 3.20
C ASN A 13 -3.31 3.63 4.31
N LEU A 14 -4.25 3.28 5.19
CA LEU A 14 -4.62 4.12 6.32
C LEU A 14 -3.46 4.24 7.32
N GLU A 15 -2.78 3.14 7.61
CA GLU A 15 -1.60 3.12 8.49
C GLU A 15 -0.46 3.98 7.93
N GLY A 16 -0.14 3.84 6.64
CA GLY A 16 0.89 4.65 6.00
C GLY A 16 0.59 6.15 6.05
N LYS A 17 -0.67 6.55 5.85
CA LYS A 17 -1.12 7.95 6.00
C LYS A 17 -1.08 8.42 7.44
N ALA A 18 -1.45 7.57 8.39
CA ALA A 18 -1.37 7.90 9.81
C ALA A 18 0.08 8.13 10.25
N ARG A 19 1.02 7.27 9.81
CA ARG A 19 2.46 7.46 10.04
C ARG A 19 2.98 8.75 9.40
N GLU A 20 2.55 9.06 8.18
CA GLU A 20 2.92 10.31 7.52
C GLU A 20 2.43 11.52 8.32
N ALA A 21 1.17 11.53 8.75
CA ALA A 21 0.58 12.59 9.54
C ALA A 21 1.23 12.73 10.92
N VAL A 22 1.52 11.61 11.60
CA VAL A 22 2.22 11.60 12.89
C VAL A 22 3.63 12.15 12.72
N GLY A 23 4.39 11.68 11.74
CA GLY A 23 5.74 12.17 11.46
C GLY A 23 5.77 13.66 11.07
N GLU A 24 4.76 14.14 10.35
CA GLU A 24 4.61 15.59 10.10
C GLU A 24 4.29 16.38 11.36
N ALA A 25 3.40 15.87 12.21
CA ALA A 25 2.99 16.54 13.43
C ALA A 25 4.10 16.56 14.49
N THR A 26 4.89 15.50 14.60
CA THR A 26 5.99 15.39 15.58
C THR A 26 7.34 15.88 15.03
N GLY A 27 7.44 16.15 13.72
CA GLY A 27 8.70 16.47 13.05
C GLY A 27 9.61 15.26 12.84
N ASP A 28 9.11 14.03 13.06
CA ASP A 28 9.87 12.80 12.88
C ASP A 28 9.94 12.40 11.40
N GLN A 29 11.07 12.74 10.77
CA GLN A 29 11.30 12.46 9.35
C GLN A 29 11.34 10.95 9.03
N SER A 30 11.79 10.12 9.98
CA SER A 30 11.86 8.66 9.81
C SER A 30 10.46 8.06 9.68
N THR A 31 9.54 8.40 10.59
CA THR A 31 8.15 7.95 10.60
C THR A 31 7.43 8.41 9.34
N LYS A 32 7.68 9.65 8.90
CA LYS A 32 7.15 10.16 7.63
C LYS A 32 7.68 9.38 6.43
N ALA A 33 8.97 9.08 6.40
CA ALA A 33 9.60 8.33 5.33
C ALA A 33 9.11 6.88 5.26
N GLU A 34 8.96 6.21 6.42
CA GLU A 34 8.38 4.87 6.50
C GLU A 34 6.94 4.83 5.98
N GLY A 35 6.11 5.80 6.37
CA GLY A 35 4.73 5.93 5.89
C GLY A 35 4.66 6.08 4.35
N LYS A 36 5.60 6.83 3.76
CA LYS A 36 5.72 6.97 2.30
C LYS A 36 6.26 5.71 1.62
N ALA A 37 7.25 5.06 2.21
CA ALA A 37 7.84 3.85 1.68
C ALA A 37 6.80 2.73 1.60
N GLN A 38 6.03 2.52 2.67
CA GLN A 38 4.94 1.53 2.71
C GLN A 38 3.86 1.81 1.66
N GLN A 39 3.46 3.08 1.48
CA GLN A 39 2.52 3.46 0.41
C GLN A 39 3.09 3.17 -1.00
N GLY A 40 4.40 3.36 -1.19
CA GLY A 40 5.09 3.03 -2.44
C GLY A 40 5.11 1.53 -2.71
N GLU A 41 5.52 0.72 -1.73
CA GLU A 41 5.51 -0.75 -1.84
C GLU A 41 4.11 -1.30 -2.12
N ALA A 42 3.09 -0.81 -1.40
CA ALA A 42 1.71 -1.23 -1.62
C ALA A 42 1.25 -0.98 -3.07
N LYS A 43 1.61 0.16 -3.67
CA LYS A 43 1.30 0.45 -5.08
C LYS A 43 2.01 -0.50 -6.05
N VAL A 44 3.26 -0.84 -5.76
CA VAL A 44 4.04 -1.78 -6.58
C VAL A 44 3.45 -3.19 -6.48
N GLU A 45 3.05 -3.62 -5.29
CA GLU A 45 2.39 -4.91 -5.08
C GLU A 45 1.05 -4.99 -5.81
N HIS A 46 0.21 -3.96 -5.70
CA HIS A 46 -1.04 -3.86 -6.46
C HIS A 46 -0.79 -3.94 -7.98
N ALA A 47 0.16 -3.18 -8.51
CA ALA A 47 0.48 -3.21 -9.94
C ALA A 47 0.97 -4.60 -10.39
N LYS A 48 1.78 -5.28 -9.58
CA LYS A 48 2.20 -6.66 -9.86
C LYS A 48 1.02 -7.62 -9.88
N GLU A 49 0.10 -7.48 -8.93
CA GLU A 49 -1.07 -8.35 -8.85
C GLU A 49 -2.04 -8.11 -10.00
N ASP A 50 -2.26 -6.85 -10.41
CA ASP A 50 -3.05 -6.50 -11.60
C ASP A 50 -2.48 -7.13 -12.87
N VAL A 51 -1.16 -7.06 -13.07
CA VAL A 51 -0.48 -7.72 -14.21
C VAL A 51 -0.68 -9.23 -14.16
N LYS A 52 -0.58 -9.84 -12.97
CA LYS A 52 -0.80 -11.28 -12.79
C LYS A 52 -2.24 -11.69 -13.08
N ASP A 53 -3.21 -10.89 -12.65
CA ASP A 53 -4.64 -11.12 -12.87
C ASP A 53 -4.99 -11.01 -14.37
N GLN A 54 -4.41 -10.03 -15.08
CA GLN A 54 -4.54 -9.89 -16.53
C GLN A 54 -3.91 -11.06 -17.30
N ALA A 55 -2.69 -11.47 -16.93
CA ALA A 55 -2.04 -12.63 -17.54
C ALA A 55 -2.86 -13.90 -17.34
N LYS A 56 -3.43 -14.10 -16.14
CA LYS A 56 -4.29 -15.24 -15.84
C LYS A 56 -5.56 -15.24 -16.70
N LYS A 57 -6.21 -14.09 -16.89
CA LYS A 57 -7.38 -13.93 -17.77
C LYS A 57 -7.09 -14.13 -19.25
N ALA A 58 -5.84 -13.93 -19.69
CA ALA A 58 -5.44 -14.13 -21.08
C ALA A 58 -5.09 -15.60 -21.40
N ILE A 59 -4.82 -16.40 -20.37
CA ILE A 59 -4.45 -17.82 -20.47
C ILE A 59 -5.67 -18.74 -20.24
N ASP A 60 -6.67 -18.27 -19.52
CA ASP A 60 -8.00 -18.90 -19.33
C ASP A 60 -8.89 -18.73 -20.57
#